data_AF-A0A2D5ZQR7-F1
#
_entry.id   AF-A0A2D5ZQR7-F1
#
_cell.length_a   1.000
_cell.length_b   1.000
_cell.length_c   1.000
_cell.angle_alpha   90.00
_cell.angle_beta   90.00
_cell.angle_gamma   90.00
#
_symmetry.space_group_name_H-M   'P 1'
#
loop_
_entity.id
_entity.type
_entity.pdbx_description
1 polymer ?
#
loop_
_entity_poly.entity_id
_entity_poly.type
_entity_poly.pdbx_seq_one_letter_code
_entity_poly.pdbx_strand_id
1 'polypeptide(L)'
;MAHLLKGMSFALRVNHKKIAGGSPAERDAQLSRITALRERFAAQGQPAISVDTKKKELVGVFKNPGVSWNREPTAVSDHDFRSDAEGIAIPYGVSDIQANRGTVFVGTTYDTPKFAVDSIGS
;
A
#
# COMPACT_ATOMS: atom_id res chain seq x y z
N MET A 1 31.25 20.19 10.73
CA MET A 1 30.90 18.82 10.30
C MET A 1 30.65 18.68 8.80
N ALA A 2 29.79 19.50 8.17
CA ALA A 2 29.52 19.39 6.71
C ALA A 2 30.76 19.54 5.80
N HIS A 3 31.74 20.35 6.20
CA HIS A 3 32.97 20.58 5.43
C HIS A 3 33.94 19.39 5.48
N LEU A 4 33.96 18.65 6.59
CA LEU A 4 34.78 17.44 6.78
C LEU A 4 34.24 16.29 5.92
N LEU A 5 32.91 16.13 5.88
CA LEU A 5 32.23 15.12 5.07
C LEU A 5 32.46 15.34 3.57
N LYS A 6 32.39 16.60 3.09
CA LYS A 6 32.71 16.94 1.69
C LYS A 6 34.17 16.64 1.35
N GLY A 7 35.11 16.94 2.25
CA GLY A 7 36.54 16.62 2.07
C GLY A 7 36.82 15.11 2.00
N MET A 8 35.98 14.31 2.66
CA MET A 8 36.00 12.85 2.59
C MET A 8 35.14 12.28 1.44
N SER A 9 34.71 13.13 0.49
CA SER A 9 33.88 12.77 -0.67
C SER A 9 32.48 12.23 -0.35
N PHE A 10 31.94 12.52 0.83
CA PHE A 10 30.55 12.21 1.15
C PHE A 10 29.61 13.29 0.59
N ALA A 11 28.51 12.85 0.00
CA ALA A 11 27.45 13.69 -0.53
C ALA A 11 26.08 13.20 -0.04
N LEU A 12 25.12 14.12 0.08
CA LEU A 12 23.72 13.75 0.32
C LEU A 12 23.20 12.97 -0.89
N ARG A 13 22.71 11.76 -0.64
CA ARG A 13 22.11 10.89 -1.65
C ARG A 13 20.73 10.49 -1.15
N VAL A 14 19.77 10.42 -2.07
CA VAL A 14 18.49 9.77 -1.79
C VAL A 14 18.64 8.26 -1.95
N ASN A 15 17.99 7.51 -1.08
CA ASN A 15 17.98 6.05 -1.18
C ASN A 15 17.17 5.63 -2.41
N HIS A 16 17.80 4.90 -3.33
CA HIS A 16 17.13 4.26 -4.45
C HIS A 16 16.92 2.77 -4.15
N LYS A 17 15.67 2.33 -4.12
CA LYS A 17 15.31 0.90 -4.02
C LYS A 17 15.56 0.20 -5.36
N LYS A 18 16.83 -0.06 -5.68
CA LYS A 18 17.27 -0.71 -6.94
C LYS A 18 17.72 -2.16 -6.76
N ILE A 19 17.89 -2.60 -5.52
CA ILE A 19 18.32 -3.95 -5.20
C ILE A 19 17.06 -4.79 -5.01
N ALA A 20 16.72 -5.60 -6.00
CA ALA A 20 15.76 -6.68 -5.84
C ALA A 20 16.49 -7.91 -5.28
N GLY A 21 15.83 -8.69 -4.41
CA GLY A 21 16.27 -10.05 -4.11
C GLY A 21 16.27 -10.90 -5.39
N GLY A 22 16.97 -12.04 -5.38
CA GLY A 22 16.99 -12.96 -6.51
C GLY A 22 15.58 -13.28 -7.01
N SER A 23 15.39 -13.38 -8.33
CA SER A 23 14.10 -13.78 -8.90
C SER A 23 13.97 -15.29 -8.79
N PRO A 24 13.02 -15.83 -8.01
CA PRO A 24 12.79 -17.28 -7.98
C PRO A 24 12.41 -17.77 -9.37
N ALA A 25 12.95 -18.92 -9.80
CA ALA A 25 12.66 -19.50 -11.11
C ALA A 25 11.16 -19.74 -11.33
N GLU A 26 10.41 -19.97 -10.25
CA GLU A 26 8.98 -20.27 -10.26
C GLU A 26 8.08 -19.04 -10.30
N ARG A 27 8.64 -17.82 -10.28
CA ARG A 27 7.85 -16.57 -10.27
C ARG A 27 6.88 -16.49 -11.45
N ASP A 28 7.29 -16.98 -12.61
CA ASP A 28 6.47 -16.96 -13.82
C ASP A 28 5.35 -18.01 -13.81
N ALA A 29 5.56 -19.16 -13.14
CA ALA A 29 4.57 -20.23 -13.05
C ALA A 29 3.31 -19.77 -12.31
N GLN A 30 3.47 -19.01 -11.23
CA GLN A 30 2.34 -18.43 -10.50
C GLN A 30 1.54 -17.44 -11.37
N LEU A 31 2.23 -16.56 -12.09
CA LEU A 31 1.58 -15.56 -12.94
C LEU A 31 0.84 -16.22 -14.11
N SER A 32 1.48 -17.20 -14.77
CA SER A 32 0.86 -17.99 -15.83
C SER A 32 -0.39 -18.72 -15.34
N ARG A 33 -0.35 -19.30 -14.14
CA ARG A 33 -1.50 -19.95 -13.51
C ARG A 33 -2.65 -18.97 -13.24
N ILE A 34 -2.35 -17.78 -12.72
CA ILE A 34 -3.34 -16.71 -12.47
C ILE A 34 -3.97 -16.25 -13.78
N THR A 35 -3.17 -16.06 -14.83
CA THR A 35 -3.66 -15.65 -16.17
C THR A 35 -4.66 -16.67 -16.73
N ALA A 36 -4.30 -17.97 -16.74
CA ALA A 36 -5.19 -19.02 -17.24
C ALA A 36 -6.51 -19.10 -16.45
N LEU A 37 -6.47 -18.86 -15.14
CA LEU A 37 -7.69 -18.81 -14.30
C LEU A 37 -8.57 -17.61 -14.65
N ARG A 38 -7.98 -16.43 -14.86
CA ARG A 38 -8.70 -15.21 -15.23
C ARG A 38 -9.40 -15.35 -16.57
N GLU A 39 -8.72 -15.92 -17.57
CA GLU A 39 -9.30 -16.20 -18.89
C GLU A 39 -10.48 -17.15 -18.81
N ARG A 40 -10.35 -18.24 -18.03
CA ARG A 40 -11.44 -19.20 -17.84
C ARG A 40 -12.66 -18.56 -17.17
N PHE A 41 -12.45 -17.73 -16.14
CA PHE A 41 -13.55 -17.06 -15.45
C PHE A 41 -14.24 -16.05 -16.37
N ALA A 42 -13.47 -15.29 -17.14
CA ALA A 42 -14.00 -14.38 -18.17
C ALA A 42 -14.87 -15.12 -19.18
N ALA A 43 -14.40 -16.25 -19.71
CA ALA A 43 -15.15 -17.07 -20.67
C ALA A 43 -16.46 -17.64 -20.09
N GLN A 44 -16.55 -17.79 -18.76
CA GLN A 44 -17.74 -18.28 -18.06
C GLN A 44 -18.64 -17.15 -17.52
N GLY A 45 -18.29 -15.88 -17.75
CA GLY A 45 -19.00 -14.73 -17.16
C GLY A 45 -18.88 -14.66 -15.63
N GLN A 46 -17.86 -15.29 -15.06
CA GLN A 46 -17.60 -15.29 -13.62
C GLN A 46 -16.68 -14.12 -13.22
N PRO A 47 -16.93 -13.49 -12.05
CA PRO A 47 -16.13 -12.37 -11.59
C PRO A 47 -14.71 -12.80 -11.23
N ALA A 48 -13.74 -11.94 -11.54
CA ALA A 48 -12.35 -12.08 -11.14
C ALA A 48 -11.92 -10.81 -10.38
N ILE A 49 -11.85 -10.92 -9.06
CA ILE A 49 -11.51 -9.81 -8.16
C ILE A 49 -10.09 -9.94 -7.61
N SER A 50 -9.41 -8.80 -7.47
CA SER A 50 -8.17 -8.66 -6.73
C SER A 50 -8.47 -8.04 -5.38
N VAL A 51 -7.94 -8.61 -4.31
CA VAL A 51 -8.04 -8.05 -2.96
C VAL A 51 -6.63 -7.85 -2.42
N ASP A 52 -6.32 -6.65 -1.94
CA ASP A 52 -5.02 -6.34 -1.37
C ASP A 52 -5.12 -5.44 -0.14
N THR A 53 -4.27 -5.70 0.84
CA THR A 53 -4.06 -4.78 1.97
C THR A 53 -2.89 -3.87 1.66
N LYS A 54 -3.06 -2.57 1.83
CA LYS A 54 -1.98 -1.59 1.72
C LYS A 54 -1.33 -1.32 3.08
N LYS A 55 -0.25 -0.53 3.07
CA LYS A 55 0.48 -0.14 4.28
C LYS A 55 -0.49 0.43 5.32
N LYS A 56 -0.31 0.01 6.58
CA LYS A 56 -1.04 0.57 7.72
C LYS A 56 -0.64 2.02 7.92
N GLU A 57 -1.62 2.89 8.12
CA GLU A 57 -1.42 4.32 8.29
C GLU A 57 -1.77 4.74 9.72
N LEU A 58 -0.96 5.64 10.28
CA LEU A 58 -1.20 6.19 11.62
C LEU A 58 -2.24 7.29 11.53
N VAL A 59 -3.27 7.22 12.37
CA VAL A 59 -4.31 8.24 12.48
C VAL A 59 -3.95 9.18 13.63
N GLY A 60 -3.99 10.48 13.36
CA GLY A 60 -3.62 11.54 14.29
C GLY A 60 -2.94 12.70 13.58
N VAL A 61 -2.29 13.56 14.35
CA VAL A 61 -1.69 14.81 13.86
C VAL A 61 -0.30 14.59 13.23
N PHE A 62 -0.18 13.59 12.37
CA PHE A 62 1.10 13.17 11.77
C PHE A 62 1.39 13.86 10.45
N LYS A 63 2.68 13.96 10.12
CA LYS A 63 3.11 14.50 8.83
C LYS A 63 2.86 13.50 7.70
N ASN A 64 1.77 13.71 6.98
CA ASN A 64 1.46 12.96 5.75
C ASN A 64 2.07 13.65 4.52
N PRO A 65 2.86 12.93 3.68
CA PRO A 65 3.36 13.49 2.43
C PRO A 65 2.21 13.68 1.44
N GLY A 66 1.92 14.92 1.08
CA GLY A 66 0.85 15.26 0.15
C GLY A 66 0.35 16.69 0.33
N VAL A 67 -0.62 17.08 -0.50
CA VAL A 67 -1.33 18.35 -0.36
C VAL A 67 -2.82 18.06 -0.26
N SER A 68 -3.47 18.74 0.68
CA SER A 68 -4.92 18.65 0.88
C SER A 68 -5.54 20.02 0.62
N TRP A 69 -6.72 20.03 0.02
CA TRP A 69 -7.48 21.25 -0.17
C TRP A 69 -8.12 21.64 1.16
N ASN A 70 -7.60 22.71 1.77
CA ASN A 70 -8.10 23.26 3.02
C ASN A 70 -8.04 24.79 3.01
N ARG A 71 -8.87 25.43 3.84
CA ARG A 71 -8.87 26.90 3.98
C ARG A 71 -7.62 27.41 4.69
N GLU A 72 -7.08 26.61 5.62
CA GLU A 72 -5.88 26.90 6.40
C GLU A 72 -5.01 25.65 6.52
N PRO A 73 -3.69 25.78 6.70
CA PRO A 73 -2.81 24.64 6.93
C PRO A 73 -3.13 23.93 8.24
N THR A 74 -3.15 22.59 8.22
CA THR A 74 -3.24 21.78 9.45
C THR A 74 -1.87 21.74 10.12
N ALA A 75 -1.79 22.18 11.38
CA ALA A 75 -0.59 21.98 12.20
C ALA A 75 -0.41 20.49 12.48
N VAL A 76 0.81 19.98 12.33
CA VAL A 76 1.18 18.57 12.55
C VAL A 76 2.40 18.46 13.45
N SER A 77 2.57 17.30 14.08
CA SER A 77 3.73 16.98 14.91
C SER A 77 5.03 17.10 14.13
N ASP A 78 6.08 17.58 14.80
CA ASP A 78 7.43 17.68 14.23
C ASP A 78 8.12 16.31 14.16
N HIS A 79 7.72 15.39 15.05
CA HIS A 79 8.13 13.99 15.08
C HIS A 79 6.91 13.07 15.11
N ASP A 80 6.93 12.03 14.28
CA ASP A 80 5.86 11.05 14.19
C ASP A 80 6.24 9.77 14.96
N PHE A 81 5.78 9.63 16.21
CA PHE A 81 5.89 8.38 16.96
C PHE A 81 4.59 7.57 16.91
N ARG A 82 4.72 6.25 16.75
CA ARG A 82 3.56 5.34 16.73
C ARG A 82 2.74 5.38 18.03
N SER A 83 3.36 5.70 19.16
CA SER A 83 2.70 5.85 20.46
C SER A 83 1.70 7.01 20.50
N ASP A 84 1.89 8.00 19.64
CA ASP A 84 1.11 9.24 19.65
C ASP A 84 -0.12 9.11 18.74
N ALA A 85 -0.34 7.92 18.17
CA ALA A 85 -1.41 7.68 17.23
C ALA A 85 -2.72 7.45 17.98
N GLU A 86 -3.75 8.16 17.56
CA GLU A 86 -5.13 7.94 18.01
C GLU A 86 -5.65 6.58 17.52
N GLY A 87 -5.10 6.07 16.41
CA GLY A 87 -5.42 4.76 15.87
C GLY A 87 -4.54 4.35 14.70
N ILE A 88 -4.83 3.16 14.16
CA ILE A 88 -4.17 2.64 12.96
C ILE A 88 -5.24 2.28 11.94
N ALA A 89 -5.18 2.92 10.79
CA ALA A 89 -6.02 2.60 9.65
C ALA A 89 -5.37 1.48 8.82
N ILE A 90 -6.16 0.48 8.44
CA ILE A 90 -5.76 -0.62 7.58
C ILE A 90 -6.56 -0.54 6.27
N PRO A 91 -5.99 0.04 5.20
CA PRO A 91 -6.64 0.12 3.90
C PRO A 91 -6.65 -1.24 3.18
N TYR A 92 -7.82 -1.61 2.66
CA TYR A 92 -8.05 -2.75 1.77
C TYR A 92 -8.61 -2.28 0.44
N GLY A 93 -7.99 -2.68 -0.66
CA GLY A 93 -8.52 -2.50 -2.01
C GLY A 93 -9.21 -3.78 -2.48
N VAL A 94 -10.43 -3.66 -3.01
CA VAL A 94 -11.08 -4.71 -3.80
C VAL A 94 -11.26 -4.15 -5.21
N SER A 95 -10.77 -4.85 -6.23
CA SER A 95 -10.93 -4.44 -7.62
C SER A 95 -11.46 -5.57 -8.49
N ASP A 96 -12.56 -5.28 -9.19
CA ASP A 96 -13.03 -6.07 -10.33
C ASP A 96 -12.32 -5.55 -11.59
N ILE A 97 -11.43 -6.38 -12.11
CA ILE A 97 -10.58 -6.03 -13.25
C ILE A 97 -11.39 -6.09 -14.56
N GLN A 98 -12.45 -6.89 -14.64
CA GLN A 98 -13.29 -7.00 -15.84
C GLN A 98 -14.25 -5.82 -15.96
N ALA A 99 -14.85 -5.41 -14.84
CA ALA A 99 -15.74 -4.25 -14.79
C ALA A 99 -14.99 -2.90 -14.73
N ASN A 100 -13.66 -2.93 -14.54
CA ASN A 100 -12.81 -1.77 -14.27
C ASN A 100 -13.36 -0.92 -13.10
N ARG A 101 -13.72 -1.61 -12.01
CA ARG A 101 -14.27 -1.00 -10.79
C ARG A 101 -13.40 -1.38 -9.60
N GLY A 102 -13.29 -0.46 -8.66
CA GLY A 102 -12.55 -0.69 -7.42
C GLY A 102 -13.20 0.04 -6.26
N THR A 103 -13.11 -0.58 -5.09
CA THR A 103 -13.57 -0.03 -3.82
C THR A 103 -12.43 -0.11 -2.83
N VAL A 104 -12.34 0.89 -1.94
CA VAL A 104 -11.39 0.89 -0.84
C VAL A 104 -12.17 0.85 0.47
N PHE A 105 -11.81 -0.08 1.34
CA PHE A 105 -12.35 -0.22 2.68
C PHE A 105 -11.26 0.13 3.70
N VAL A 106 -11.64 0.78 4.79
CA VAL A 106 -10.70 1.13 5.87
C VAL A 106 -11.13 0.40 7.14
N GLY A 107 -10.33 -0.59 7.52
CA GLY A 107 -10.49 -1.28 8.79
C GLY A 107 -9.75 -0.55 9.91
N THR A 108 -10.33 -0.57 11.11
CA THR A 108 -9.72 -0.01 12.34
C THR A 108 -9.22 -1.10 13.30
N THR A 109 -9.34 -2.37 12.92
CA THR A 109 -9.00 -3.54 13.76
C THR A 109 -7.76 -4.28 13.24
N TYR A 110 -7.78 -5.61 13.18
CA TYR A 110 -6.64 -6.43 12.77
C TYR A 110 -6.71 -6.77 11.28
N ASP A 111 -5.53 -6.95 10.67
CA ASP A 111 -5.44 -7.47 9.32
C ASP A 111 -5.75 -8.97 9.35
N THR A 112 -7.01 -9.34 9.08
CA THR A 112 -7.48 -10.72 9.19
C THR A 112 -8.15 -11.16 7.89
N PRO A 113 -8.08 -12.46 7.55
CA PRO A 113 -8.84 -13.03 6.43
C PRO A 113 -10.34 -12.73 6.53
N LYS A 114 -10.88 -12.64 7.75
CA LYS A 114 -12.28 -12.27 7.98
C LYS A 114 -12.62 -10.88 7.45
N PHE A 115 -11.80 -9.86 7.74
CA PHE A 115 -12.03 -8.51 7.25
C PHE A 115 -11.96 -8.42 5.72
N ALA A 116 -11.04 -9.17 5.11
CA ALA A 116 -10.94 -9.25 3.66
C ALA A 116 -12.20 -9.85 3.02
N VAL A 117 -12.79 -10.89 3.63
CA VAL A 117 -14.07 -11.47 3.17
C VAL A 117 -15.24 -10.51 3.38
N ASP A 118 -15.33 -9.87 4.54
CA ASP A 118 -16.37 -8.88 4.85
C ASP A 118 -16.32 -7.71 3.83
N SER A 119 -15.13 -7.31 3.38
CA SER A 119 -14.92 -6.27 2.35
C SER A 119 -15.41 -6.68 0.94
N ILE A 120 -15.50 -7.97 0.64
CA ILE A 120 -16.02 -8.46 -0.65
C ILE A 120 -17.56 -8.42 -0.67
N GLY A 121 -18.20 -8.65 0.47
CA GLY A 121 -19.66 -8.73 0.60
C GLY A 121 -20.37 -7.40 0.89
N SER A 122 -19.61 -6.31 1.03
CA SER A 122 -20.11 -4.95 1.34
C SER A 122 -20.49 -4.19 0.08
#